data_AF-A0A8C9MXU2-F1
#
_entry.id   AF-A0A8C9MXU2-F1
#
_cell.length_a   1.000
_cell.length_b   1.000
_cell.length_c   1.000
_cell.angle_alpha   90.00
_cell.angle_beta   90.00
_cell.angle_gamma   90.00
#
_symmetry.space_group_name_H-M   'P 1'
#
loop_
_entity.id
_entity.type
_entity.pdbx_description
1 polymer ?
#
loop_
_entity_poly.entity_id
_entity_poly.type
_entity_poly.pdbx_seq_one_letter_code
_entity_poly.pdbx_strand_id
1 'polypeptide(L)'
;MGKSDFLSPKAISTRIKSKGLQKLRWYCQMCQKQCRDENGFKCHCMSQSHQRQLLLAAENPQQFMDYFSEEFRRDFLELLRRRFGTRRVHNNVVYNEYVSHRGHVHMNATRWETLSDFTKWLGREGLCRVDETPKGWYIQYIDRDPETIRRQQEQERKKKQDLDDEERAAKLIEQQVRRGLEGRELEMPVYTELNRENKEEKVTFKLNRGASTSGAASSKTSVLAVKMVEGAVKRSGAAHCSGQPKKKKKKSALDEIMELEEEKRRTSRNDYWLQPDIIVRIVTKKLEEKYHKRKAVVKEVIDKYTAIVRVIDSGDKLKLDQTHLETVIPAPGKKVLVLNGGYRGNEGILESINEKRFSVTITINSGPFKGRRVEDILYEDVSKLA
;
A
#
# COMPACT_ATOMS: atom_id res chain seq x y z
N MET A 1 30.37 15.39 49.63
CA MET A 1 29.90 16.09 48.41
C MET A 1 28.38 16.14 48.43
N GLY A 2 27.78 17.32 48.59
CA GLY A 2 26.32 17.47 48.72
C GLY A 2 25.55 17.13 47.45
N LYS A 3 24.39 16.50 47.60
CA LYS A 3 23.43 16.29 46.49
C LYS A 3 22.83 17.65 46.12
N SER A 4 23.07 18.15 44.91
CA SER A 4 22.48 19.41 44.45
C SER A 4 20.96 19.28 44.29
N ASP A 5 20.21 20.25 44.80
CA ASP A 5 18.74 20.24 44.77
C ASP A 5 18.15 20.03 43.36
N PHE A 6 16.95 19.45 43.33
CA PHE A 6 16.29 18.99 42.10
C PHE A 6 16.06 20.10 41.06
N LEU A 7 16.00 21.37 41.48
CA LEU A 7 15.84 22.56 40.64
C LEU A 7 17.15 23.35 40.44
N SER A 8 18.30 22.88 40.94
CA SER A 8 19.59 23.55 40.73
C SER A 8 19.90 23.67 39.22
N PRO A 9 20.46 24.81 38.73
CA PRO A 9 20.90 24.94 37.35
C PRO A 9 21.86 23.82 36.89
N LYS A 10 22.67 23.25 37.79
CA LYS A 10 23.50 22.08 37.51
C LYS A 10 22.68 20.80 37.32
N ALA A 11 21.66 20.57 38.14
CA ALA A 11 20.74 19.44 37.99
C ALA A 11 19.90 19.55 36.72
N ILE A 12 19.38 20.75 36.42
CA ILE A 12 18.63 21.06 35.19
C ILE A 12 19.52 20.90 33.96
N SER A 13 20.73 21.47 33.94
CA SER A 13 21.70 21.31 32.83
C SER A 13 22.06 19.84 32.60
N THR A 14 22.23 19.07 33.68
CA THR A 14 22.48 17.62 33.60
C THR A 14 21.30 16.89 32.97
N ARG A 15 20.07 17.22 33.39
CA ARG A 15 18.81 16.62 32.89
C ARG A 15 18.53 16.99 31.43
N ILE A 16 18.78 18.25 31.03
CA ILE A 16 18.65 18.68 29.63
C ILE A 16 19.68 17.94 28.76
N LYS A 17 20.95 17.90 29.18
CA LYS A 17 22.00 17.18 28.44
C LYS A 17 21.77 15.65 28.42
N SER A 18 20.97 15.08 29.33
CA SER A 18 20.58 13.67 29.29
C SER A 18 19.34 13.40 28.43
N LYS A 19 18.54 14.40 28.03
CA LYS A 19 17.29 14.19 27.25
C LYS A 19 17.52 13.74 25.79
N GLY A 20 18.74 13.80 25.27
CA GLY A 20 19.08 13.22 23.97
C GLY A 20 19.27 11.70 24.02
N LEU A 21 18.99 11.01 22.91
CA LEU A 21 19.30 9.60 22.70
C LEU A 21 20.82 9.44 22.47
N GLN A 22 21.58 9.49 23.55
CA GLN A 22 23.04 9.30 23.54
C GLN A 22 23.38 7.87 23.08
N LYS A 23 24.45 7.71 22.28
CA LYS A 23 24.90 6.39 21.78
C LYS A 23 24.99 5.37 22.93
N LEU A 24 24.39 4.20 22.74
CA LEU A 24 24.25 3.12 23.74
C LEU A 24 25.57 2.53 24.29
N ARG A 25 26.74 2.98 23.80
CA ARG A 25 28.09 2.49 24.16
C ARG A 25 28.39 2.49 25.67
N TRP A 26 27.68 3.30 26.45
CA TRP A 26 27.91 3.50 27.89
C TRP A 26 26.73 3.06 28.78
N TYR A 27 25.85 2.16 28.30
CA TYR A 27 24.73 1.63 29.07
C TYR A 27 25.09 0.31 29.78
N CYS A 28 24.73 0.16 31.04
CA CYS A 28 24.85 -1.09 31.79
C CYS A 28 23.46 -1.73 31.99
N GLN A 29 23.25 -2.89 31.36
CA GLN A 29 22.00 -3.66 31.46
C GLN A 29 21.73 -4.15 32.90
N MET A 30 22.75 -4.73 33.56
CA MET A 30 22.64 -5.28 34.93
C MET A 30 22.18 -4.26 35.96
N CYS A 31 22.58 -3.00 35.79
CA CYS A 31 22.26 -1.91 36.70
C CYS A 31 21.19 -0.95 36.14
N GLN A 32 20.64 -1.26 34.96
CA GLN A 32 19.78 -0.41 34.13
C GLN A 32 20.28 1.04 33.97
N LYS A 33 21.60 1.25 34.03
CA LYS A 33 22.21 2.56 34.25
C LYS A 33 22.91 3.06 33.00
N GLN A 34 22.40 4.16 32.43
CA GLN A 34 23.12 4.87 31.38
C GLN A 34 24.21 5.76 31.97
N CYS A 35 25.46 5.41 31.70
CA CYS A 35 26.60 6.28 31.96
C CYS A 35 26.77 7.26 30.78
N ARG A 36 27.45 8.37 31.06
CA ARG A 36 27.51 9.51 30.14
C ARG A 36 28.72 9.46 29.20
N ASP A 37 29.87 9.13 29.79
CA ASP A 37 31.20 9.18 29.19
C ASP A 37 31.97 7.91 29.59
N GLU A 38 33.07 7.62 28.89
CA GLU A 38 33.90 6.41 29.11
C GLU A 38 34.33 6.23 30.57
N ASN A 39 34.83 7.30 31.19
CA ASN A 39 35.28 7.28 32.58
C ASN A 39 34.11 7.07 33.54
N GLY A 40 32.92 7.59 33.22
CA GLY A 40 31.71 7.35 34.00
C GLY A 40 31.26 5.88 33.97
N PHE A 41 31.43 5.22 32.82
CA PHE A 41 31.15 3.79 32.67
C PHE A 41 32.21 2.93 33.39
N LYS A 42 33.50 3.25 33.25
CA LYS A 42 34.59 2.58 33.97
C LYS A 42 34.42 2.66 35.50
N CYS A 43 34.17 3.86 36.04
CA CYS A 43 33.89 4.04 37.46
C CYS A 43 32.59 3.32 37.93
N HIS A 44 31.63 3.10 37.03
CA HIS A 44 30.45 2.31 37.33
C HIS A 44 30.76 0.80 37.36
N CYS A 45 31.52 0.27 36.40
CA CYS A 45 31.95 -1.14 36.40
C CYS A 45 32.81 -1.48 37.63
N MET A 46 33.64 -0.55 38.08
CA MET A 46 34.46 -0.69 39.31
C MET A 46 33.67 -0.45 40.61
N SER A 47 32.37 -0.13 40.55
CA SER A 47 31.58 0.15 41.75
C SER A 47 31.03 -1.12 42.41
N GLN A 48 31.08 -1.17 43.74
CA GLN A 48 30.64 -2.32 44.54
C GLN A 48 29.19 -2.74 44.27
N SER A 49 28.30 -1.79 43.92
CA SER A 49 26.91 -2.11 43.58
C SER A 49 26.78 -2.86 42.24
N HIS A 50 27.59 -2.51 41.24
CA HIS A 50 27.66 -3.25 39.98
C HIS A 50 28.25 -4.65 40.22
N GLN A 51 29.37 -4.73 40.94
CA GLN A 51 30.02 -6.00 41.26
C GLN A 51 29.09 -6.94 42.04
N ARG A 52 28.31 -6.43 43.00
CA ARG A 52 27.31 -7.22 43.75
C ARG A 52 26.19 -7.74 42.83
N GLN A 53 25.69 -6.94 41.91
CA GLN A 53 24.69 -7.39 40.93
C GLN A 53 25.27 -8.42 39.95
N LEU A 54 26.57 -8.33 39.63
CA LEU A 54 27.29 -9.28 38.80
C LEU A 54 27.48 -10.63 39.51
N LEU A 55 27.79 -10.62 40.81
CA LEU A 55 27.86 -11.84 41.64
C LEU A 55 26.49 -12.54 41.74
N LEU A 56 25.42 -11.80 42.05
CA LEU A 56 24.06 -12.35 42.07
C LEU A 56 23.65 -12.95 40.72
N ALA A 57 24.08 -12.35 39.60
CA ALA A 57 23.84 -12.89 38.27
C ALA A 57 24.71 -14.09 37.91
N ALA A 58 25.91 -14.21 38.48
CA ALA A 58 26.76 -15.39 38.35
C ALA A 58 26.20 -16.59 39.15
N GLU A 59 25.53 -16.33 40.27
CA GLU A 59 24.86 -17.36 41.08
C GLU A 59 23.66 -17.99 40.36
N ASN A 60 22.84 -17.18 39.65
CA ASN A 60 21.61 -17.66 39.00
C ASN A 60 21.38 -17.07 37.58
N PRO A 61 22.27 -17.33 36.60
CA PRO A 61 22.23 -16.66 35.30
C PRO A 61 20.93 -16.90 34.51
N GLN A 62 20.30 -18.06 34.66
CA GLN A 62 19.03 -18.38 33.99
C GLN A 62 17.87 -17.49 34.45
N GLN A 63 17.75 -17.21 35.76
CA GLN A 63 16.66 -16.40 36.31
C GLN A 63 16.72 -14.95 35.80
N PHE A 64 17.93 -14.38 35.66
CA PHE A 64 18.11 -13.06 35.05
C PHE A 64 17.77 -13.05 33.56
N MET A 65 18.16 -14.10 32.81
CA MET A 65 17.79 -14.25 31.40
C MET A 65 16.27 -14.36 31.21
N ASP A 66 15.57 -15.11 32.06
CA ASP A 66 14.12 -15.24 32.01
C ASP A 66 13.43 -13.91 32.36
N TYR A 67 13.89 -13.20 33.40
CA TYR A 67 13.39 -11.87 33.76
C TYR A 67 13.56 -10.85 32.61
N PHE A 68 14.75 -10.75 32.01
CA PHE A 68 14.97 -9.86 30.87
C PHE A 68 14.15 -10.28 29.63
N SER A 69 13.95 -11.58 29.42
CA SER A 69 13.13 -12.11 28.32
C SER A 69 11.64 -11.79 28.52
N GLU A 70 11.14 -11.83 29.76
CA GLU A 70 9.77 -11.47 30.09
C GLU A 70 9.51 -9.96 29.98
N GLU A 71 10.40 -9.12 30.52
CA GLU A 71 10.34 -7.66 30.36
C GLU A 71 10.36 -7.28 28.86
N PHE A 72 11.29 -7.83 28.09
CA PHE A 72 11.37 -7.62 26.65
C PHE A 72 10.08 -8.05 25.93
N ARG A 73 9.58 -9.25 26.22
CA ARG A 73 8.32 -9.78 25.65
C ARG A 73 7.14 -8.86 25.96
N ARG A 74 6.97 -8.47 27.23
CA ARG A 74 5.83 -7.64 27.67
C ARG A 74 5.83 -6.30 26.96
N ASP A 75 6.96 -5.60 27.00
CA ASP A 75 7.07 -4.26 26.43
C ASP A 75 6.97 -4.27 24.89
N PHE A 76 7.50 -5.31 24.23
CA PHE A 76 7.35 -5.52 22.78
C PHE A 76 5.88 -5.77 22.41
N LEU A 77 5.16 -6.61 23.17
CA LEU A 77 3.73 -6.84 22.95
C LEU A 77 2.89 -5.59 23.23
N GLU A 78 3.22 -4.81 24.28
CA GLU A 78 2.53 -3.54 24.56
C GLU A 78 2.70 -2.55 23.40
N LEU A 79 3.92 -2.41 22.89
CA LEU A 79 4.22 -1.54 21.74
C LEU A 79 3.47 -2.01 20.49
N LEU A 80 3.47 -3.32 20.22
CA LEU A 80 2.76 -3.92 19.10
C LEU A 80 1.24 -3.67 19.20
N ARG A 81 0.65 -3.92 20.37
CA ARG A 81 -0.76 -3.68 20.67
C ARG A 81 -1.13 -2.19 20.53
N ARG A 82 -0.33 -1.29 21.10
CA ARG A 82 -0.64 0.16 21.19
C ARG A 82 -0.54 0.89 19.86
N ARG A 83 0.46 0.55 19.01
CA ARG A 83 0.71 1.28 17.75
C ARG A 83 0.18 0.57 16.51
N PHE A 84 0.30 -0.75 16.45
CA PHE A 84 0.03 -1.52 15.24
C PHE A 84 -1.27 -2.32 15.31
N GLY A 85 -1.67 -2.76 16.52
CA GLY A 85 -2.86 -3.58 16.73
C GLY A 85 -2.80 -4.85 15.88
N THR A 86 -3.91 -5.22 15.25
CA THR A 86 -4.03 -6.42 14.40
C THR A 86 -3.52 -6.22 12.96
N ARG A 87 -2.71 -5.18 12.68
CA ARG A 87 -2.11 -4.99 11.34
C ARG A 87 -0.93 -5.93 11.14
N ARG A 88 -0.72 -6.34 9.88
CA ARG A 88 0.48 -7.08 9.45
C ARG A 88 1.64 -6.09 9.25
N VAL A 89 2.72 -6.25 9.99
CA VAL A 89 3.84 -5.29 10.04
C VAL A 89 5.17 -6.04 9.93
N HIS A 90 6.15 -5.42 9.27
CA HIS A 90 7.49 -5.99 9.18
C HIS A 90 8.22 -5.88 10.52
N ASN A 91 8.77 -6.99 11.01
CA ASN A 91 9.26 -7.12 12.37
C ASN A 91 10.39 -6.13 12.74
N ASN A 92 11.30 -5.85 11.81
CA ASN A 92 12.38 -4.86 12.05
C ASN A 92 11.83 -3.44 12.31
N VAL A 93 10.64 -3.09 11.81
CA VAL A 93 10.02 -1.78 12.07
C VAL A 93 9.61 -1.67 13.55
N VAL A 94 8.97 -2.73 14.07
CA VAL A 94 8.55 -2.83 15.46
C VAL A 94 9.77 -2.85 16.40
N TYR A 95 10.81 -3.62 16.06
CA TYR A 95 12.04 -3.66 16.86
C TYR A 95 12.80 -2.32 16.86
N ASN A 96 12.91 -1.63 15.72
CA ASN A 96 13.55 -0.30 15.68
C ASN A 96 12.79 0.74 16.50
N GLU A 97 11.45 0.66 16.51
CA GLU A 97 10.62 1.54 17.35
C GLU A 97 10.73 1.19 18.84
N TYR A 98 10.86 -0.09 19.18
CA TYR A 98 11.17 -0.55 20.54
C TYR A 98 12.53 -0.02 21.02
N VAL A 99 13.59 -0.17 20.22
CA VAL A 99 14.95 0.33 20.49
C VAL A 99 15.01 1.87 20.61
N SER A 100 14.01 2.60 20.08
CA SER A 100 13.92 4.05 20.27
C SER A 100 13.62 4.46 21.73
N HIS A 101 13.04 3.57 22.53
CA HIS A 101 12.74 3.84 23.94
C HIS A 101 14.00 3.73 24.82
N ARG A 102 14.24 4.71 25.69
CA ARG A 102 15.49 4.82 26.47
C ARG A 102 15.73 3.67 27.46
N GLY A 103 14.67 3.00 27.92
CA GLY A 103 14.72 1.91 28.90
C GLY A 103 14.59 0.51 28.31
N HIS A 104 14.73 0.35 26.98
CA HIS A 104 14.53 -0.94 26.33
C HIS A 104 15.60 -1.97 26.77
N VAL A 105 15.19 -3.23 26.88
CA VAL A 105 16.09 -4.38 27.06
C VAL A 105 16.67 -4.72 25.68
N HIS A 106 17.99 -4.72 25.54
CA HIS A 106 18.59 -5.10 24.26
C HIS A 106 18.40 -6.61 23.99
N MET A 107 18.12 -7.01 22.74
CA MET A 107 17.85 -8.41 22.36
C MET A 107 18.90 -9.39 22.91
N ASN A 108 20.19 -9.06 22.81
CA ASN A 108 21.31 -9.87 23.32
C ASN A 108 21.29 -10.15 24.85
N ALA A 109 20.43 -9.48 25.63
CA ALA A 109 20.23 -9.75 27.06
C ALA A 109 19.06 -10.72 27.33
N THR A 110 18.42 -11.23 26.29
CA THR A 110 17.31 -12.18 26.35
C THR A 110 17.77 -13.57 25.89
N ARG A 111 16.90 -14.56 26.05
CA ARG A 111 17.08 -15.93 25.53
C ARG A 111 17.07 -16.06 24.01
N TRP A 112 16.86 -14.97 23.25
CA TRP A 112 16.78 -14.97 21.79
C TRP A 112 17.97 -14.22 21.21
N GLU A 113 18.91 -14.94 20.58
CA GLU A 113 20.09 -14.33 19.96
C GLU A 113 19.74 -13.52 18.71
N THR A 114 18.73 -13.97 17.95
CA THR A 114 18.24 -13.28 16.76
C THR A 114 16.79 -12.85 16.90
N LEU A 115 16.49 -11.69 16.30
CA LEU A 115 15.13 -11.17 16.17
C LEU A 115 14.20 -12.13 15.39
N SER A 116 14.75 -12.97 14.51
CA SER A 116 14.02 -14.02 13.81
C SER A 116 13.60 -15.16 14.75
N ASP A 117 14.45 -15.58 15.68
CA ASP A 117 14.11 -16.64 16.63
C ASP A 117 13.08 -16.18 17.66
N PHE A 118 13.13 -14.91 18.07
CA PHE A 118 12.03 -14.29 18.83
C PHE A 118 10.70 -14.35 18.06
N THR A 119 10.67 -14.06 16.76
CA THR A 119 9.42 -14.21 15.98
C THR A 119 8.94 -15.64 15.84
N LYS A 120 9.84 -16.61 15.61
CA LYS A 120 9.46 -18.02 15.60
C LYS A 120 8.86 -18.44 16.96
N TRP A 121 9.40 -17.93 18.05
CA TRP A 121 8.87 -18.15 19.40
C TRP A 121 7.48 -17.52 19.59
N LEU A 122 7.29 -16.25 19.21
CA LEU A 122 5.97 -15.59 19.23
C LEU A 122 4.88 -16.33 18.43
N GLY A 123 5.27 -16.95 17.32
CA GLY A 123 4.41 -17.80 16.52
C GLY A 123 4.04 -19.12 17.21
N ARG A 124 4.98 -19.77 17.91
CA ARG A 124 4.75 -21.00 18.68
C ARG A 124 3.81 -20.79 19.87
N GLU A 125 3.97 -19.68 20.59
CA GLU A 125 3.04 -19.27 21.67
C GLU A 125 1.64 -18.85 21.11
N GLY A 126 1.55 -18.61 19.80
CA GLY A 126 0.35 -18.11 19.14
C GLY A 126 -0.04 -16.70 19.56
N LEU A 127 0.91 -15.88 20.04
CA LEU A 127 0.70 -14.48 20.41
C LEU A 127 0.63 -13.59 19.17
N CYS A 128 1.32 -13.99 18.10
CA CYS A 128 1.31 -13.34 16.80
C CYS A 128 1.13 -14.39 15.70
N ARG A 129 0.44 -14.03 14.60
CA ARG A 129 0.63 -14.70 13.32
C ARG A 129 1.94 -14.21 12.73
N VAL A 130 2.71 -15.13 12.16
CA VAL A 130 4.06 -14.87 11.69
C VAL A 130 4.20 -15.43 10.28
N ASP A 131 4.55 -14.57 9.33
CA ASP A 131 4.75 -14.95 7.94
C ASP A 131 6.19 -14.68 7.52
N GLU A 132 6.82 -15.65 6.89
CA GLU A 132 8.11 -15.46 6.21
C GLU A 132 7.87 -15.00 4.77
N THR A 133 8.62 -13.98 4.34
CA THR A 133 8.61 -13.47 2.97
C THR A 133 10.05 -13.23 2.52
N PRO A 134 10.35 -13.18 1.21
CA PRO A 134 11.71 -12.86 0.74
C PRO A 134 12.21 -11.46 1.15
N LYS A 135 11.34 -10.59 1.69
CA LYS A 135 11.71 -9.27 2.25
C LYS A 135 11.97 -9.28 3.76
N GLY A 136 11.74 -10.42 4.43
CA GLY A 136 11.90 -10.60 5.87
C GLY A 136 10.64 -11.10 6.57
N TRP A 137 10.69 -11.08 7.90
CA TRP A 137 9.66 -11.59 8.80
C TRP A 137 8.55 -10.56 9.04
N TYR A 138 7.30 -10.94 8.78
CA TYR A 138 6.11 -10.15 9.10
C TYR A 138 5.39 -10.73 10.30
N ILE A 139 4.92 -9.86 11.19
CA ILE A 139 4.13 -10.21 12.36
C ILE A 139 2.78 -9.51 12.35
N GLN A 140 1.77 -10.19 12.87
CA GLN A 140 0.44 -9.66 13.11
C GLN A 140 0.00 -10.09 14.51
N TYR A 141 -0.26 -9.13 15.41
CA TYR A 141 -0.72 -9.43 16.77
C TYR A 141 -2.09 -10.12 16.73
N ILE A 142 -2.22 -11.20 17.52
CA ILE A 142 -3.51 -11.85 17.78
C ILE A 142 -4.04 -11.25 19.07
N ASP A 143 -5.03 -10.36 18.98
CA ASP A 143 -5.66 -9.83 20.19
C ASP A 143 -6.56 -10.90 20.82
N ARG A 144 -6.13 -11.42 21.97
CA ARG A 144 -6.85 -12.44 22.75
C ARG A 144 -7.79 -11.83 23.79
N ASP A 145 -7.87 -10.51 23.93
CA ASP A 145 -8.75 -9.90 24.93
C ASP A 145 -10.24 -10.09 24.55
N PRO A 146 -11.08 -10.54 25.49
CA PRO A 146 -12.47 -10.92 25.21
C PRO A 146 -13.33 -9.73 24.78
N GLU A 147 -12.97 -8.50 25.15
CA GLU A 147 -13.66 -7.29 24.70
C GLU A 147 -13.44 -7.01 23.21
N THR A 148 -12.21 -7.18 22.71
CA THR A 148 -11.91 -6.96 21.29
C THR A 148 -12.57 -8.04 20.43
N ILE A 149 -12.58 -9.29 20.91
CA ILE A 149 -13.30 -10.41 20.27
C ILE A 149 -14.81 -10.12 20.22
N ARG A 150 -15.43 -9.69 21.34
CA ARG A 150 -16.84 -9.28 21.38
C ARG A 150 -17.14 -8.14 20.41
N ARG A 151 -16.28 -7.12 20.33
CA ARG A 151 -16.46 -5.98 19.42
C ARG A 151 -16.33 -6.37 17.95
N GLN A 152 -15.44 -7.31 17.62
CA GLN A 152 -15.34 -7.88 16.28
C GLN A 152 -16.58 -8.72 15.93
N GLN A 153 -17.03 -9.60 16.85
CA GLN A 153 -18.26 -10.38 16.67
C GLN A 153 -19.51 -9.49 16.55
N GLU A 154 -19.59 -8.39 17.28
CA GLU A 154 -20.71 -7.45 17.16
C GLU A 154 -20.67 -6.69 15.81
N GLN A 155 -19.49 -6.31 15.33
CA GLN A 155 -19.33 -5.72 14.00
C GLN A 155 -19.64 -6.73 12.88
N GLU A 156 -19.25 -7.99 13.03
CA GLU A 156 -19.55 -9.05 12.06
C GLU A 156 -21.04 -9.41 12.08
N ARG A 157 -21.68 -9.44 13.26
CA ARG A 157 -23.12 -9.59 13.39
C ARG A 157 -23.87 -8.41 12.77
N LYS A 158 -23.42 -7.17 12.99
CA LYS A 158 -23.98 -5.97 12.33
C LYS A 158 -23.85 -6.06 10.82
N LYS A 159 -22.66 -6.31 10.29
CA LYS A 159 -22.46 -6.53 8.83
C LYS A 159 -23.33 -7.65 8.27
N LYS A 160 -23.53 -8.75 9.01
CA LYS A 160 -24.43 -9.82 8.59
C LYS A 160 -25.90 -9.39 8.58
N GLN A 161 -26.32 -8.54 9.53
CA GLN A 161 -27.66 -7.93 9.54
C GLN A 161 -27.79 -6.92 8.39
N ASP A 162 -26.81 -6.04 8.20
CA ASP A 162 -26.76 -5.07 7.10
C ASP A 162 -26.84 -5.76 5.72
N LEU A 163 -26.11 -6.87 5.51
CA LEU A 163 -26.16 -7.67 4.28
C LEU A 163 -27.53 -8.34 4.04
N ASP A 164 -28.18 -8.84 5.10
CA ASP A 164 -29.49 -9.50 5.03
C ASP A 164 -30.64 -8.49 4.85
N ASP A 165 -30.45 -7.26 5.32
CA ASP A 165 -31.34 -6.13 5.07
C ASP A 165 -31.09 -5.51 3.69
N GLU A 166 -29.84 -5.47 3.18
CA GLU A 166 -29.49 -5.12 1.79
C GLU A 166 -30.09 -6.11 0.79
N GLU A 167 -30.04 -7.42 1.03
CA GLU A 167 -30.67 -8.43 0.17
C GLU A 167 -32.20 -8.27 0.15
N ARG A 168 -32.82 -7.97 1.31
CA ARG A 168 -34.25 -7.66 1.40
C ARG A 168 -34.61 -6.36 0.67
N ALA A 169 -33.80 -5.31 0.79
CA ALA A 169 -33.99 -4.06 0.07
C ALA A 169 -33.85 -4.24 -1.44
N ALA A 170 -32.86 -5.01 -1.91
CA ALA A 170 -32.65 -5.32 -3.31
C ALA A 170 -33.87 -6.01 -3.94
N LYS A 171 -34.44 -7.03 -3.27
CA LYS A 171 -35.67 -7.71 -3.71
C LYS A 171 -36.88 -6.76 -3.76
N LEU A 172 -37.00 -5.84 -2.82
CA LEU A 172 -38.08 -4.85 -2.82
C LEU A 172 -37.96 -3.85 -3.98
N ILE A 173 -36.73 -3.41 -4.29
CA ILE A 173 -36.43 -2.55 -5.44
C ILE A 173 -36.71 -3.30 -6.75
N GLU A 174 -36.31 -4.57 -6.86
CA GLU A 174 -36.58 -5.41 -8.03
C GLU A 174 -38.08 -5.56 -8.30
N GLN A 175 -38.89 -5.78 -7.26
CA GLN A 175 -40.36 -5.82 -7.38
C GLN A 175 -40.96 -4.48 -7.84
N GLN A 176 -40.44 -3.35 -7.33
CA GLN A 176 -40.89 -2.02 -7.77
C GLN A 176 -40.51 -1.75 -9.23
N VAL A 177 -39.31 -2.16 -9.66
CA VAL A 177 -38.85 -2.06 -11.05
C VAL A 177 -39.70 -2.93 -11.97
N ARG A 178 -40.01 -4.18 -11.59
CA ARG A 178 -40.90 -5.07 -12.34
C ARG A 178 -42.29 -4.47 -12.53
N ARG A 179 -42.92 -4.00 -11.44
CA ARG A 179 -44.24 -3.35 -11.50
C ARG A 179 -44.23 -2.05 -12.32
N GLY A 180 -43.10 -1.32 -12.33
CA GLY A 180 -42.89 -0.13 -13.16
C GLY A 180 -42.63 -0.42 -14.64
N LEU A 181 -42.19 -1.64 -14.98
CA LEU A 181 -42.06 -2.14 -16.34
C LEU A 181 -43.40 -2.65 -16.87
N GLU A 182 -44.10 -3.49 -16.11
CA GLU A 182 -45.43 -4.01 -16.44
C GLU A 182 -46.45 -2.86 -16.63
N GLY A 183 -46.38 -1.82 -15.78
CA GLY A 183 -47.18 -0.59 -15.94
C GLY A 183 -46.79 0.30 -17.13
N ARG A 184 -45.83 -0.10 -17.96
CA ARG A 184 -45.33 0.66 -19.13
C ARG A 184 -45.42 -0.09 -20.46
N GLU A 185 -45.93 -1.33 -20.46
CA GLU A 185 -46.15 -2.10 -21.69
C GLU A 185 -47.50 -1.81 -22.39
N LEU A 186 -48.32 -0.92 -21.85
CA LEU A 186 -49.51 -0.38 -22.51
C LEU A 186 -49.43 1.14 -22.66
N GLU A 187 -48.54 1.61 -23.54
CA GLU A 187 -48.76 2.77 -24.41
C GLU A 187 -47.54 2.93 -25.35
N MET A 188 -47.56 2.19 -26.47
CA MET A 188 -46.89 2.69 -27.69
C MET A 188 -47.73 3.87 -28.19
N PRO A 189 -47.21 5.12 -28.22
CA PRO A 189 -47.98 6.25 -28.71
C PRO A 189 -48.08 6.16 -30.24
N VAL A 190 -49.14 5.52 -30.71
CA VAL A 190 -49.57 5.60 -32.11
C VAL A 190 -50.01 7.04 -32.36
N TYR A 191 -49.22 7.76 -33.16
CA TYR A 191 -49.50 9.15 -33.50
C TYR A 191 -50.71 9.23 -34.44
N THR A 192 -51.87 9.57 -33.89
CA THR A 192 -53.05 9.99 -34.67
C THR A 192 -53.08 11.51 -34.76
N GLU A 193 -53.12 12.03 -35.99
CA GLU A 193 -53.19 13.47 -36.22
C GLU A 193 -54.53 14.04 -35.76
N LEU A 194 -54.48 15.16 -35.03
CA LEU A 194 -55.66 15.92 -34.62
C LEU A 194 -56.25 16.69 -35.81
N ASN A 195 -57.12 16.04 -36.58
CA ASN A 195 -57.93 16.74 -37.57
C ASN A 195 -58.93 17.67 -36.86
N ARG A 196 -58.81 18.98 -37.10
CA ARG A 196 -59.66 20.02 -36.49
C ARG A 196 -60.72 20.50 -37.47
N GLU A 197 -61.88 19.88 -37.44
CA GLU A 197 -63.07 20.30 -38.22
C GLU A 197 -63.91 21.38 -37.52
N ASN A 198 -63.27 22.32 -36.82
CA ASN A 198 -63.78 23.68 -36.69
C ASN A 198 -62.68 24.64 -36.23
N LYS A 199 -62.68 25.88 -36.75
CA LYS A 199 -61.54 26.81 -36.60
C LYS A 199 -61.78 27.98 -35.65
N GLU A 200 -62.94 28.07 -35.03
CA GLU A 200 -63.37 29.26 -34.27
C GLU A 200 -63.98 28.92 -32.90
N GLU A 201 -63.15 28.40 -31.98
CA GLU A 201 -63.48 28.52 -30.55
C GLU A 201 -62.24 28.76 -29.69
N LYS A 202 -62.35 29.71 -28.76
CA LYS A 202 -61.21 30.29 -28.03
C LYS A 202 -60.97 29.56 -26.71
N VAL A 203 -60.09 28.55 -26.74
CA VAL A 203 -59.71 27.77 -25.56
C VAL A 203 -59.18 28.67 -24.45
N THR A 204 -59.93 28.80 -23.35
CA THR A 204 -59.62 29.68 -22.21
C THR A 204 -59.25 28.85 -20.98
N PHE A 205 -57.95 28.72 -20.72
CA PHE A 205 -57.45 28.06 -19.51
C PHE A 205 -57.55 28.99 -18.29
N LYS A 206 -58.60 28.82 -17.46
CA LYS A 206 -58.70 29.44 -16.15
C LYS A 206 -57.84 28.70 -15.11
N LEU A 207 -56.58 29.12 -14.93
CA LEU A 207 -55.77 28.67 -13.80
C LEU A 207 -56.19 29.42 -12.52
N ASN A 208 -57.00 28.80 -11.67
CA ASN A 208 -57.40 29.39 -10.40
C ASN A 208 -56.32 29.17 -9.33
N ARG A 209 -55.51 30.21 -9.05
CA ARG A 209 -54.46 30.16 -8.02
C ARG A 209 -54.94 30.85 -6.75
N GLY A 210 -55.81 30.16 -6.00
CA GLY A 210 -56.33 30.64 -4.71
C GLY A 210 -55.26 30.59 -3.61
N ALA A 211 -55.03 31.72 -2.96
CA ALA A 211 -54.22 31.82 -1.75
C ALA A 211 -55.10 32.29 -0.59
N SER A 212 -54.94 31.67 0.59
CA SER A 212 -55.24 32.18 1.95
C SER A 212 -56.68 32.69 2.21
N THR A 213 -57.35 32.38 3.32
CA THR A 213 -56.91 32.65 4.70
C THR A 213 -57.64 31.82 5.75
N SER A 214 -56.86 31.26 6.67
CA SER A 214 -57.05 31.23 8.13
C SER A 214 -58.42 31.58 8.77
N GLY A 215 -58.93 30.64 9.58
CA GLY A 215 -59.79 30.88 10.75
C GLY A 215 -59.37 29.90 11.85
N ALA A 216 -58.93 30.39 13.00
CA ALA A 216 -58.21 29.59 14.00
C ALA A 216 -59.06 29.24 15.24
N ALA A 217 -58.81 28.07 15.83
CA ALA A 217 -59.10 27.80 17.24
C ALA A 217 -57.89 27.06 17.86
N SER A 218 -57.49 27.48 19.05
CA SER A 218 -56.19 27.18 19.66
C SER A 218 -56.30 26.22 20.84
N SER A 219 -55.33 25.31 21.01
CA SER A 219 -54.58 25.19 22.28
C SER A 219 -53.35 24.26 22.21
N LYS A 220 -52.16 24.87 22.41
CA LYS A 220 -51.02 24.47 23.29
C LYS A 220 -50.68 22.97 23.37
N THR A 221 -49.44 22.47 23.21
CA THR A 221 -48.06 23.06 23.22
C THR A 221 -47.10 21.99 22.61
N SER A 222 -45.82 22.20 22.28
CA SER A 222 -44.85 23.27 22.57
C SER A 222 -43.76 23.42 21.46
N VAL A 223 -42.63 24.04 21.81
CA VAL A 223 -41.44 24.42 21.02
C VAL A 223 -40.21 23.50 21.25
N LEU A 224 -39.08 23.61 20.54
CA LEU A 224 -38.74 23.73 19.09
C LEU A 224 -37.21 23.96 18.98
N ALA A 225 -36.57 23.42 17.94
CA ALA A 225 -35.15 23.68 17.64
C ALA A 225 -34.97 24.96 16.78
N VAL A 226 -33.78 25.60 16.84
CA VAL A 226 -33.54 26.92 16.24
C VAL A 226 -32.44 26.91 15.16
N LYS A 227 -32.90 27.11 13.92
CA LYS A 227 -32.36 27.88 12.76
C LYS A 227 -30.84 28.03 12.52
N MET A 228 -30.49 27.83 11.24
CA MET A 228 -29.37 28.49 10.55
C MET A 228 -29.79 29.85 9.96
N VAL A 229 -28.82 30.72 9.64
CA VAL A 229 -29.01 32.01 8.93
C VAL A 229 -27.96 32.15 7.80
N GLU A 230 -28.34 32.87 6.74
CA GLU A 230 -27.64 33.05 5.47
C GLU A 230 -26.51 34.10 5.47
N GLY A 231 -25.75 34.15 4.35
CA GLY A 231 -24.96 35.31 3.94
C GLY A 231 -24.56 35.24 2.46
N ALA A 232 -24.94 36.24 1.64
CA ALA A 232 -24.73 36.25 0.19
C ALA A 232 -24.24 37.61 -0.34
N VAL A 233 -23.25 37.66 -1.26
CA VAL A 233 -22.91 38.84 -2.09
C VAL A 233 -22.37 38.49 -3.50
N LYS A 234 -23.24 38.64 -4.52
CA LYS A 234 -23.12 39.35 -5.82
C LYS A 234 -21.72 39.76 -6.41
N ARG A 235 -21.39 39.34 -7.66
CA ARG A 235 -21.31 40.20 -8.91
C ARG A 235 -20.54 39.60 -10.14
N SER A 236 -21.26 39.47 -11.28
CA SER A 236 -20.94 39.76 -12.71
C SER A 236 -19.55 39.52 -13.38
N GLY A 237 -19.52 38.94 -14.60
CA GLY A 237 -18.46 39.27 -15.60
C GLY A 237 -18.11 38.35 -16.81
N ALA A 238 -19.02 38.12 -17.78
CA ALA A 238 -18.79 37.87 -19.23
C ALA A 238 -17.91 36.71 -19.83
N ALA A 239 -18.38 36.24 -21.02
CA ALA A 239 -17.66 35.65 -22.19
C ALA A 239 -17.42 34.11 -22.36
N HIS A 240 -18.02 33.60 -23.47
CA HIS A 240 -17.68 32.50 -24.43
C HIS A 240 -16.33 31.72 -24.34
N CYS A 241 -16.14 30.49 -24.88
CA CYS A 241 -17.00 29.53 -25.62
C CYS A 241 -16.39 28.10 -25.69
N SER A 242 -17.20 27.11 -26.10
CA SER A 242 -16.85 25.83 -26.79
C SER A 242 -15.96 24.77 -26.11
N GLY A 243 -16.50 23.56 -25.96
CA GLY A 243 -15.75 22.37 -25.50
C GLY A 243 -16.64 21.13 -25.27
N GLN A 244 -17.26 20.60 -26.33
CA GLN A 244 -18.13 19.40 -26.23
C GLN A 244 -17.35 18.15 -25.78
N PRO A 245 -17.72 17.47 -24.67
CA PRO A 245 -17.21 16.14 -24.38
C PRO A 245 -17.89 15.14 -25.32
N LYS A 246 -17.12 14.57 -26.26
CA LYS A 246 -17.61 13.51 -27.17
C LYS A 246 -18.20 12.36 -26.34
N LYS A 247 -19.45 11.98 -26.64
CA LYS A 247 -20.13 10.82 -26.04
C LYS A 247 -19.26 9.57 -26.16
N LYS A 248 -18.64 9.13 -25.07
CA LYS A 248 -18.04 7.79 -25.00
C LYS A 248 -19.18 6.77 -25.13
N LYS A 249 -19.08 5.88 -26.12
CA LYS A 249 -19.96 4.71 -26.20
C LYS A 249 -19.80 3.92 -24.89
N LYS A 250 -20.91 3.40 -24.36
CA LYS A 250 -20.87 2.48 -23.21
C LYS A 250 -20.00 1.28 -23.62
N LYS A 251 -18.94 1.00 -22.86
CA LYS A 251 -18.09 -0.19 -23.08
C LYS A 251 -18.92 -1.45 -22.86
N SER A 252 -18.56 -2.54 -23.54
CA SER A 252 -19.21 -3.83 -23.32
C SER A 252 -18.73 -4.43 -21.99
N ALA A 253 -19.57 -5.24 -21.32
CA ALA A 253 -19.16 -5.97 -20.13
C ALA A 253 -17.92 -6.86 -20.37
N LEU A 254 -17.71 -7.31 -21.61
CA LEU A 254 -16.51 -8.04 -22.03
C LEU A 254 -15.26 -7.16 -22.08
N ASP A 255 -15.36 -5.89 -22.47
CA ASP A 255 -14.24 -4.94 -22.47
C ASP A 255 -13.81 -4.62 -21.02
N GLU A 256 -14.80 -4.46 -20.13
CA GLU A 256 -14.58 -4.08 -18.72
C GLU A 256 -13.95 -5.24 -17.91
N ILE A 257 -14.36 -6.49 -18.18
CA ILE A 257 -13.68 -7.68 -17.64
C ILE A 257 -12.25 -7.80 -18.16
N MET A 258 -12.02 -7.55 -19.45
CA MET A 258 -10.68 -7.60 -20.06
C MET A 258 -9.75 -6.51 -19.50
N GLU A 259 -10.26 -5.30 -19.27
CA GLU A 259 -9.52 -4.17 -18.68
C GLU A 259 -9.15 -4.44 -17.21
N LEU A 260 -10.05 -5.05 -16.42
CA LEU A 260 -9.77 -5.51 -15.05
C LEU A 260 -8.75 -6.66 -14.99
N GLU A 261 -8.79 -7.58 -15.95
CA GLU A 261 -7.77 -8.64 -16.05
C GLU A 261 -6.41 -8.06 -16.47
N GLU A 262 -6.41 -7.08 -17.37
CA GLU A 262 -5.22 -6.33 -17.78
C GLU A 262 -4.60 -5.56 -16.60
N GLU A 263 -5.40 -4.96 -15.71
CA GLU A 263 -4.90 -4.31 -14.48
C GLU A 263 -4.34 -5.32 -13.44
N LYS A 264 -4.98 -6.47 -13.25
CA LYS A 264 -4.40 -7.57 -12.44
C LYS A 264 -3.07 -8.06 -13.04
N ARG A 265 -2.96 -8.12 -14.36
CA ARG A 265 -1.73 -8.48 -15.08
C ARG A 265 -0.66 -7.36 -15.05
N ARG A 266 -1.04 -6.07 -15.03
CA ARG A 266 -0.13 -4.94 -14.73
C ARG A 266 0.46 -5.03 -13.33
N THR A 267 -0.34 -5.52 -12.36
CA THR A 267 0.09 -5.75 -10.98
C THR A 267 1.09 -6.91 -10.86
N SER A 268 1.23 -7.76 -11.90
CA SER A 268 2.17 -8.89 -11.95
C SER A 268 3.59 -8.49 -12.41
N ARG A 269 4.05 -7.28 -12.05
CA ARG A 269 5.42 -6.82 -12.36
C ARG A 269 6.43 -7.65 -11.57
N ASN A 270 7.22 -8.45 -12.28
CA ASN A 270 8.29 -9.23 -11.67
C ASN A 270 9.57 -8.40 -11.55
N ASP A 271 10.40 -8.74 -10.56
CA ASP A 271 11.70 -8.12 -10.30
C ASP A 271 12.79 -8.60 -11.28
N TYR A 272 12.60 -9.79 -11.86
CA TYR A 272 13.46 -10.37 -12.89
C TYR A 272 12.86 -10.16 -14.28
N TRP A 273 13.63 -9.58 -15.19
CA TRP A 273 13.20 -9.24 -16.56
C TRP A 273 13.90 -10.05 -17.66
N LEU A 274 14.99 -10.75 -17.35
CA LEU A 274 15.72 -11.55 -18.34
C LEU A 274 14.85 -12.64 -18.97
N GLN A 275 15.03 -12.83 -20.28
CA GLN A 275 14.46 -13.89 -21.11
C GLN A 275 15.53 -14.39 -22.09
N PRO A 276 15.46 -15.62 -22.60
CA PRO A 276 16.31 -16.09 -23.69
C PRO A 276 16.01 -15.34 -25.01
N ASP A 277 16.91 -15.46 -25.97
CA ASP A 277 16.78 -14.98 -27.36
C ASP A 277 16.53 -13.47 -27.53
N ILE A 278 16.99 -12.67 -26.56
CA ILE A 278 17.03 -11.21 -26.63
C ILE A 278 18.45 -10.67 -26.78
N ILE A 279 18.57 -9.51 -27.42
CA ILE A 279 19.81 -8.73 -27.45
C ILE A 279 19.83 -7.76 -26.27
N VAL A 280 20.97 -7.71 -25.58
CA VAL A 280 21.26 -6.84 -24.44
C VAL A 280 22.57 -6.08 -24.66
N ARG A 281 22.72 -4.94 -24.00
CA ARG A 281 23.95 -4.16 -23.94
C ARG A 281 24.64 -4.42 -22.60
N ILE A 282 25.95 -4.71 -22.63
CA ILE A 282 26.74 -4.92 -21.41
C ILE A 282 27.19 -3.55 -20.88
N VAL A 283 26.86 -3.24 -19.62
CA VAL A 283 27.14 -1.92 -18.99
C VAL A 283 28.21 -2.02 -17.89
N THR A 284 28.56 -3.22 -17.44
CA THR A 284 29.58 -3.36 -16.39
C THR A 284 30.97 -2.91 -16.85
N LYS A 285 31.66 -2.21 -15.95
CA LYS A 285 33.09 -1.87 -16.05
C LYS A 285 33.98 -2.83 -15.23
N LYS A 286 33.38 -3.82 -14.56
CA LYS A 286 34.10 -4.79 -13.71
C LYS A 286 34.72 -5.93 -14.52
N LEU A 287 34.10 -6.26 -15.65
CA LEU A 287 34.74 -7.05 -16.70
C LEU A 287 35.56 -6.11 -17.59
N GLU A 288 36.55 -6.66 -18.29
CA GLU A 288 37.47 -5.92 -19.17
C GLU A 288 36.75 -4.87 -20.05
N GLU A 289 37.36 -3.70 -20.21
CA GLU A 289 36.79 -2.58 -20.97
C GLU A 289 36.38 -2.93 -22.41
N LYS A 290 36.99 -3.99 -22.98
CA LYS A 290 36.66 -4.59 -24.28
C LYS A 290 35.17 -4.92 -24.44
N TYR A 291 34.49 -5.32 -23.36
CA TYR A 291 33.10 -5.76 -23.35
C TYR A 291 32.10 -4.65 -22.99
N HIS A 292 32.56 -3.52 -22.46
CA HIS A 292 31.70 -2.41 -22.07
C HIS A 292 31.03 -1.77 -23.30
N LYS A 293 29.72 -1.52 -23.21
CA LYS A 293 28.82 -1.04 -24.28
C LYS A 293 28.68 -1.98 -25.49
N ARG A 294 29.26 -3.19 -25.48
CA ARG A 294 29.07 -4.20 -26.53
C ARG A 294 27.68 -4.80 -26.47
N LYS A 295 27.20 -5.28 -27.61
CA LYS A 295 25.93 -6.01 -27.74
C LYS A 295 26.18 -7.52 -27.59
N ALA A 296 25.30 -8.19 -26.86
CA ALA A 296 25.34 -9.62 -26.64
C ALA A 296 23.94 -10.23 -26.77
N VAL A 297 23.85 -11.49 -27.17
CA VAL A 297 22.61 -12.27 -27.23
C VAL A 297 22.52 -13.11 -25.96
N VAL A 298 21.39 -13.03 -25.24
CA VAL A 298 21.09 -13.95 -24.13
C VAL A 298 20.77 -15.32 -24.71
N LYS A 299 21.55 -16.35 -24.38
CA LYS A 299 21.26 -17.73 -24.76
C LYS A 299 20.40 -18.45 -23.73
N GLU A 300 20.80 -18.35 -22.47
CA GLU A 300 20.18 -19.09 -21.37
C GLU A 300 20.08 -18.18 -20.14
N VAL A 301 19.03 -18.36 -19.33
CA VAL A 301 18.83 -17.63 -18.07
C VAL A 301 18.84 -18.63 -16.91
N ILE A 302 19.75 -18.42 -15.97
CA ILE A 302 19.98 -19.23 -14.77
C ILE A 302 19.53 -18.43 -13.55
N ASP A 303 18.89 -19.09 -12.60
CA ASP A 303 18.41 -18.52 -11.33
C ASP A 303 17.51 -17.27 -11.48
N LYS A 304 16.87 -17.11 -12.65
CA LYS A 304 16.02 -15.96 -13.07
C LYS A 304 16.76 -14.62 -13.25
N TYR A 305 17.81 -14.38 -12.48
CA TYR A 305 18.56 -13.11 -12.44
C TYR A 305 19.85 -13.10 -13.25
N THR A 306 20.42 -14.27 -13.58
CA THR A 306 21.70 -14.36 -14.29
C THR A 306 21.52 -14.89 -15.71
N ALA A 307 22.09 -14.20 -16.70
CA ALA A 307 22.12 -14.65 -18.09
C ALA A 307 23.49 -15.21 -18.48
N ILE A 308 23.49 -16.27 -19.29
CA ILE A 308 24.62 -16.62 -20.15
C ILE A 308 24.44 -15.86 -21.47
N VAL A 309 25.29 -14.85 -21.68
CA VAL A 309 25.27 -14.01 -22.88
C VAL A 309 26.41 -14.39 -23.81
N ARG A 310 26.16 -14.39 -25.13
CA ARG A 310 27.19 -14.46 -26.17
C ARG A 310 27.40 -13.07 -26.77
N VAL A 311 28.61 -12.53 -26.68
CA VAL A 311 28.96 -11.24 -27.30
C VAL A 311 28.90 -11.39 -28.83
N ILE A 312 28.26 -10.45 -29.53
CA ILE A 312 28.09 -10.55 -30.99
C ILE A 312 29.43 -10.36 -31.71
N ASP A 313 30.26 -9.43 -31.24
CA ASP A 313 31.51 -9.04 -31.90
C ASP A 313 32.65 -10.06 -31.65
N SER A 314 32.74 -10.63 -30.45
CA SER A 314 33.82 -11.57 -30.07
C SER A 314 33.41 -13.05 -30.07
N GLY A 315 32.12 -13.37 -30.02
CA GLY A 315 31.62 -14.75 -29.89
C GLY A 315 31.73 -15.37 -28.48
N ASP A 316 32.45 -14.71 -27.56
CA ASP A 316 32.68 -15.10 -26.17
C ASP A 316 31.38 -15.33 -25.39
N LYS A 317 31.39 -16.32 -24.49
CA LYS A 317 30.29 -16.60 -23.55
C LYS A 317 30.63 -16.02 -22.18
N LEU A 318 29.76 -15.15 -21.65
CA LEU A 318 29.91 -14.51 -20.34
C LEU A 318 28.69 -14.82 -19.46
N LYS A 319 28.91 -15.09 -18.17
CA LYS A 319 27.84 -15.19 -17.16
C LYS A 319 27.69 -13.83 -16.48
N LEU A 320 26.54 -13.17 -16.68
CA LEU A 320 26.27 -11.81 -16.19
C LEU A 320 24.92 -11.71 -15.50
N ASP A 321 24.88 -11.02 -14.37
CA ASP A 321 23.65 -10.66 -13.66
C ASP A 321 22.88 -9.55 -14.39
N GLN A 322 21.56 -9.50 -14.21
CA GLN A 322 20.70 -8.49 -14.84
C GLN A 322 21.08 -7.05 -14.51
N THR A 323 21.71 -6.78 -13.35
CA THR A 323 22.22 -5.44 -12.99
C THR A 323 23.41 -4.96 -13.84
N HIS A 324 23.97 -5.82 -14.68
CA HIS A 324 25.09 -5.52 -15.57
C HIS A 324 24.71 -5.50 -17.06
N LEU A 325 23.42 -5.69 -17.33
CA LEU A 325 22.80 -5.75 -18.64
C LEU A 325 21.75 -4.65 -18.78
N GLU A 326 21.56 -4.19 -20.00
CA GLU A 326 20.58 -3.18 -20.36
C GLU A 326 19.84 -3.66 -21.62
N THR A 327 18.55 -3.37 -21.72
CA THR A 327 17.75 -3.70 -22.90
C THR A 327 18.22 -2.91 -24.12
N VAL A 328 18.02 -3.47 -25.31
CA VAL A 328 18.39 -2.83 -26.58
C VAL A 328 17.13 -2.61 -27.40
N ILE A 329 16.75 -1.35 -27.60
CA ILE A 329 15.61 -0.98 -28.44
C ILE A 329 16.08 -0.90 -29.90
N PRO A 330 15.40 -1.58 -30.84
CA PRO A 330 15.74 -1.50 -32.25
C PRO A 330 15.17 -0.24 -32.90
N ALA A 331 15.46 -0.04 -34.19
CA ALA A 331 14.71 0.90 -35.02
C ALA A 331 13.22 0.47 -35.11
N PRO A 332 12.27 1.42 -35.33
CA PRO A 332 10.88 1.09 -35.60
C PRO A 332 10.73 0.17 -36.81
N GLY A 333 9.67 -0.64 -36.83
CA GLY A 333 9.44 -1.71 -37.80
C GLY A 333 10.20 -3.02 -37.52
N LYS A 334 10.95 -3.12 -36.41
CA LYS A 334 11.63 -4.37 -36.00
C LYS A 334 10.88 -5.11 -34.89
N LYS A 335 11.11 -6.42 -34.81
CA LYS A 335 10.60 -7.29 -33.75
C LYS A 335 11.24 -7.00 -32.40
N VAL A 336 10.42 -7.05 -31.36
CA VAL A 336 10.80 -6.91 -29.95
C VAL A 336 10.06 -7.95 -29.09
N LEU A 337 10.64 -8.31 -27.95
CA LEU A 337 10.01 -9.15 -26.94
C LEU A 337 9.63 -8.31 -25.71
N VAL A 338 8.43 -8.52 -25.18
CA VAL A 338 7.99 -7.91 -23.92
C VAL A 338 8.49 -8.75 -22.74
N LEU A 339 9.27 -8.13 -21.87
CA LEU A 339 10.01 -8.78 -20.78
C LEU A 339 9.23 -8.79 -19.45
N ASN A 340 8.33 -7.83 -19.27
CA ASN A 340 7.61 -7.61 -18.00
C ASN A 340 6.21 -7.02 -18.22
N GLY A 341 5.43 -6.94 -17.14
CA GLY A 341 4.06 -6.45 -17.16
C GLY A 341 3.07 -7.42 -17.84
N GLY A 342 1.87 -6.92 -18.16
CA GLY A 342 0.74 -7.79 -18.54
C GLY A 342 0.85 -8.50 -19.89
N TYR A 343 1.78 -8.06 -20.75
CA TYR A 343 2.04 -8.65 -22.07
C TYR A 343 3.34 -9.46 -22.12
N ARG A 344 3.94 -9.78 -20.96
CA ARG A 344 5.19 -10.55 -20.84
C ARG A 344 5.17 -11.83 -21.69
N GLY A 345 6.26 -12.07 -22.43
CA GLY A 345 6.44 -13.23 -23.31
C GLY A 345 5.83 -13.07 -24.70
N ASN A 346 5.06 -12.00 -24.97
CA ASN A 346 4.55 -11.74 -26.31
C ASN A 346 5.61 -11.04 -27.18
N GLU A 347 5.74 -11.48 -28.43
CA GLU A 347 6.43 -10.72 -29.47
C GLU A 347 5.56 -9.55 -29.96
N GLY A 348 6.20 -8.43 -30.25
CA GLY A 348 5.59 -7.27 -30.89
C GLY A 348 6.47 -6.68 -31.98
N ILE A 349 5.90 -5.78 -32.77
CA ILE A 349 6.63 -4.89 -33.68
C ILE A 349 6.65 -3.50 -33.05
N LEU A 350 7.84 -2.89 -32.99
CA LEU A 350 8.02 -1.52 -32.51
C LEU A 350 7.48 -0.51 -33.52
N GLU A 351 6.56 0.36 -33.13
CA GLU A 351 6.01 1.41 -34.02
C GLU A 351 6.70 2.76 -33.80
N SER A 352 6.74 3.23 -32.56
CA SER A 352 7.26 4.54 -32.21
C SER A 352 7.96 4.55 -30.85
N ILE A 353 8.84 5.53 -30.67
CA ILE A 353 9.73 5.68 -29.52
C ILE A 353 9.51 7.07 -28.92
N ASN A 354 9.16 7.14 -27.63
CA ASN A 354 8.92 8.38 -26.89
C ASN A 354 10.07 8.64 -25.90
N GLU A 355 11.15 9.26 -26.36
CA GLU A 355 12.35 9.55 -25.56
C GLU A 355 12.05 10.30 -24.25
N LYS A 356 11.16 11.30 -24.31
CA LYS A 356 10.79 12.13 -23.13
C LYS A 356 10.18 11.34 -21.96
N ARG A 357 9.62 10.16 -22.22
CA ARG A 357 8.98 9.31 -21.20
C ARG A 357 9.68 7.96 -21.04
N PHE A 358 10.80 7.74 -21.75
CA PHE A 358 11.50 6.45 -21.83
C PHE A 358 10.52 5.29 -22.11
N SER A 359 9.60 5.52 -23.06
CA SER A 359 8.54 4.58 -23.41
C SER A 359 8.44 4.30 -24.91
N VAL A 360 7.93 3.12 -25.27
CA VAL A 360 7.71 2.66 -26.64
C VAL A 360 6.25 2.32 -26.88
N THR A 361 5.81 2.48 -28.12
CA THR A 361 4.54 1.93 -28.61
C THR A 361 4.84 0.71 -29.47
N ILE A 362 4.21 -0.41 -29.15
CA ILE A 362 4.37 -1.67 -29.88
C ILE A 362 3.00 -2.21 -30.32
N THR A 363 2.97 -2.92 -31.43
CA THR A 363 1.82 -3.72 -31.84
C THR A 363 2.13 -5.20 -31.64
N ILE A 364 1.35 -5.85 -30.79
CA ILE A 364 1.53 -7.25 -30.39
C ILE A 364 1.23 -8.17 -31.58
N ASN A 365 2.13 -9.10 -31.89
CA ASN A 365 2.02 -9.98 -33.05
C ASN A 365 1.80 -11.47 -32.68
N SER A 366 1.99 -11.81 -31.40
CA SER A 366 1.87 -13.17 -30.84
C SER A 366 0.92 -13.21 -29.64
N GLY A 367 0.32 -14.38 -29.39
CA GLY A 367 -0.59 -14.61 -28.27
C GLY A 367 -2.05 -14.18 -28.53
N PRO A 368 -2.92 -14.24 -27.51
CA PRO A 368 -4.37 -13.93 -27.64
C PRO A 368 -4.67 -12.45 -27.93
N PHE A 369 -3.70 -11.56 -27.77
CA PHE A 369 -3.82 -10.12 -28.02
C PHE A 369 -3.18 -9.68 -29.35
N LYS A 370 -3.05 -10.60 -30.32
CA LYS A 370 -2.49 -10.30 -31.65
C LYS A 370 -3.26 -9.17 -32.34
N GLY A 371 -2.54 -8.20 -32.87
CA GLY A 371 -3.07 -6.98 -33.49
C GLY A 371 -3.39 -5.85 -32.50
N ARG A 372 -3.24 -6.07 -31.18
CA ARG A 372 -3.43 -5.00 -30.19
C ARG A 372 -2.23 -4.06 -30.17
N ARG A 373 -2.48 -2.77 -30.40
CA ARG A 373 -1.53 -1.68 -30.23
C ARG A 373 -1.48 -1.27 -28.76
N VAL A 374 -0.30 -1.29 -28.17
CA VAL A 374 -0.04 -0.98 -26.75
C VAL A 374 0.94 0.19 -26.69
N GLU A 375 0.46 1.30 -26.13
CA GLU A 375 1.24 2.52 -25.93
C GLU A 375 1.90 2.53 -24.54
N ASP A 376 2.89 3.41 -24.34
CA ASP A 376 3.50 3.71 -23.03
C ASP A 376 4.21 2.55 -22.29
N ILE A 377 4.74 1.54 -22.99
CA ILE A 377 5.57 0.51 -22.34
C ILE A 377 6.98 1.04 -22.06
N LEU A 378 7.54 0.81 -20.88
CA LEU A 378 8.88 1.29 -20.51
C LEU A 378 10.00 0.60 -21.31
N TYR A 379 11.12 1.30 -21.49
CA TYR A 379 12.34 0.76 -22.12
C TYR A 379 12.91 -0.46 -21.39
N GLU A 380 12.77 -0.54 -20.07
CA GLU A 380 13.19 -1.70 -19.26
C GLU A 380 12.37 -2.97 -19.56
N ASP A 381 11.12 -2.80 -19.98
CA ASP A 381 10.15 -3.89 -20.13
C ASP A 381 10.12 -4.46 -21.56
N VAL A 382 10.99 -3.98 -22.47
CA VAL A 382 11.05 -4.38 -23.90
C VAL A 382 12.50 -4.48 -24.36
N SER A 383 12.87 -5.56 -25.07
CA SER A 383 14.15 -5.64 -25.78
C SER A 383 14.03 -6.19 -27.19
N LYS A 384 15.01 -5.89 -28.05
CA LYS A 384 15.14 -6.45 -29.39
C LYS A 384 15.29 -7.98 -29.31
N LEU A 385 14.49 -8.69 -30.09
CA LEU A 385 14.62 -10.14 -30.31
C LEU A 385 15.85 -10.39 -31.21
N ALA A 386 16.62 -11.45 -30.92
CA ALA A 386 17.93 -11.73 -31.53
C ALA A 386 17.91 -11.77 -33.07
#